data_AF-A0A7I4XUF2-F1
#
_entry.id   AF-A0A7I4XUF2-F1
#
_cell.length_a   1.000
_cell.length_b   1.000
_cell.length_c   1.000
_cell.angle_alpha   90.00
_cell.angle_beta   90.00
_cell.angle_gamma   90.00
#
_symmetry.space_group_name_H-M   'P 1'
#
loop_
_entity.id
_entity.type
_entity.pdbx_description
1 polymer ?
#
loop_
_entity_poly.entity_id
_entity_poly.type
_entity_poly.pdbx_seq_one_letter_code
_entity_poly.pdbx_strand_id
1 'polypeptide(L)'
;MGDDFMDDDEDYGFEYEDDSGSEPDVDLENQYYTAKGLKSEGKINEAIANFEKVLNLEQEMGEWGFKALKQMVKITFNTNQFEAMLEYYQKLLKYIKTAVTKNYSEKSINAILDYISTSKQMDLLQKFYETTLDALKDAKNERLWFKTNTKLGKLYFDMREFNKLEKILKQLKSSCKTELGEEDQKKGTQLLEIYALEIQMYTEQKNNKALKKLYEQAQQAIQSKSAIPHPLILGVIRECGGKMHLREGQFDRAHTDFFEAFKNYDESGSPRRITCLKYLVLANMLIKSDINPFDSQEAKPFKNEQEIVAMTAMVSAYQENDIDEFQRILENNRESIMQDPFIREHIEELLTNIRTQVLLRLIKPYTRIRLQYLSQQLRVSIAEVKRLLVDTILDENLPARIDEIDNILYVKPCCEQKLDSSLSISAMNGWIDQIDKVLVAITTRNKE
;
A
#
# COMPACT_ATOMS: atom_id res chain seq x y z
N MET A 1 -16.66 35.04 13.06
CA MET A 1 -17.60 34.99 11.91
C MET A 1 -17.91 33.53 11.73
N GLY A 2 -19.11 33.13 12.13
CA GLY A 2 -19.57 31.76 12.08
C GLY A 2 -19.84 31.38 10.64
N ASP A 3 -19.25 30.27 10.22
CA ASP A 3 -19.53 29.63 8.94
C ASP A 3 -20.78 28.76 9.18
N ASP A 4 -21.95 29.33 8.90
CA ASP A 4 -23.21 28.60 8.73
C ASP A 4 -23.02 27.68 7.53
N PHE A 5 -22.53 26.47 7.79
CA PHE A 5 -22.53 25.39 6.82
C PHE A 5 -23.99 24.95 6.62
N MET A 6 -24.54 25.41 5.51
CA MET A 6 -25.85 25.06 4.95
C MET A 6 -26.22 23.59 5.21
N ASP A 7 -27.35 23.40 5.88
CA ASP A 7 -28.01 22.11 6.15
C ASP A 7 -28.67 21.64 4.84
N ASP A 8 -27.85 21.21 3.88
CA ASP A 8 -28.25 20.82 2.51
C ASP A 8 -28.76 19.36 2.46
N ASP A 9 -29.74 19.05 3.33
CA ASP A 9 -30.51 17.79 3.35
C ASP A 9 -32.01 18.10 3.15
N GLU A 10 -32.33 19.00 2.22
CA GLU A 10 -33.69 19.16 1.68
C GLU A 10 -34.03 17.97 0.78
N ASP A 11 -34.46 16.86 1.39
CA ASP A 11 -35.34 15.90 0.72
C ASP A 11 -36.79 16.29 1.09
N TYR A 12 -37.33 17.28 0.37
CA TYR A 12 -38.76 17.63 0.37
C TYR A 12 -39.56 16.52 -0.35
N GLY A 13 -39.51 15.31 0.20
CA GLY A 13 -40.43 14.23 -0.14
C GLY A 13 -41.73 14.44 0.60
N PHE A 14 -42.66 15.21 0.01
CA PHE A 14 -44.07 15.17 0.41
C PHE A 14 -44.63 13.77 0.08
N GLU A 15 -44.38 12.79 0.95
CA GLU A 15 -45.24 11.60 1.02
C GLU A 15 -46.54 12.06 1.68
N TYR A 16 -47.56 12.31 0.86
CA TYR A 16 -48.93 12.40 1.32
C TYR A 16 -49.31 11.04 1.91
N GLU A 17 -49.20 10.88 3.23
CA GLU A 17 -49.84 9.77 3.93
C GLU A 17 -51.35 9.93 3.80
N ASP A 18 -51.95 8.94 3.13
CA ASP A 18 -53.38 8.83 2.94
C ASP A 18 -54.07 8.69 4.30
N ASP A 19 -55.10 9.51 4.48
CA ASP A 19 -55.88 9.75 5.69
C ASP A 19 -56.40 8.42 6.30
N SER A 20 -55.60 7.82 7.20
CA SER A 20 -55.98 6.63 7.95
C SER A 20 -55.54 6.72 9.42
N GLY A 21 -56.17 7.66 10.13
CA GLY A 21 -56.52 7.56 11.55
C GLY A 21 -55.47 6.97 12.51
N SER A 22 -54.53 7.80 12.96
CA SER A 22 -53.78 7.63 14.21
C SER A 22 -53.42 9.01 14.78
N GLU A 23 -54.19 9.51 15.74
CA GLU A 23 -53.93 10.78 16.48
C GLU A 23 -52.63 10.87 17.36
N PRO A 24 -51.77 9.84 17.59
CA PRO A 24 -50.54 10.01 18.37
C PRO A 24 -49.38 10.78 17.70
N ASP A 25 -49.39 10.95 16.38
CA ASP A 25 -48.22 11.50 15.65
C ASP A 25 -48.03 13.01 15.82
N VAL A 26 -49.13 13.76 16.01
CA VAL A 26 -49.11 15.24 16.03
C VAL A 26 -48.38 15.79 17.26
N ASP A 27 -48.52 15.15 18.42
CA ASP A 27 -47.86 15.57 19.66
C ASP A 27 -46.36 15.27 19.66
N LEU A 28 -45.95 14.18 19.04
CA LEU A 28 -44.54 13.79 18.87
C LEU A 28 -43.83 14.73 17.88
N GLU A 29 -44.50 15.03 16.76
CA GLU A 29 -44.00 15.95 15.74
C GLU A 29 -43.82 17.38 16.28
N ASN A 30 -44.83 17.90 16.99
CA ASN A 30 -44.76 19.24 17.60
C ASN A 30 -43.61 19.37 18.60
N GLN A 31 -43.37 18.35 19.43
CA GLN A 31 -42.26 18.36 20.38
C GLN A 31 -40.89 18.23 19.71
N TYR A 32 -40.80 17.45 18.62
CA TYR A 32 -39.58 17.34 17.83
C TYR A 32 -39.20 18.67 17.17
N TYR A 33 -40.15 19.38 16.55
CA TYR A 33 -39.88 20.70 15.97
C TYR A 33 -39.58 21.76 17.02
N THR A 34 -40.23 21.69 18.19
CA THR A 34 -39.89 22.56 19.33
C THR A 34 -38.45 22.33 19.79
N ALA A 35 -38.01 21.08 19.89
CA ALA A 35 -36.63 20.73 20.23
C ALA A 35 -35.63 21.16 19.14
N LYS A 36 -36.01 21.09 17.86
CA LYS A 36 -35.20 21.58 16.73
C LYS A 36 -35.06 23.10 16.74
N GLY A 37 -36.13 23.83 17.05
CA GLY A 37 -36.09 25.29 17.23
C GLY A 37 -35.13 25.70 18.36
N LEU A 38 -35.21 25.02 19.50
CA LEU A 38 -34.30 25.26 20.64
C LEU A 38 -32.84 24.91 20.35
N LYS A 39 -32.58 23.95 19.46
CA LYS A 39 -31.24 23.66 18.94
C LYS A 39 -30.69 24.85 18.14
N SER A 40 -31.50 25.42 17.25
CA SER A 40 -31.12 26.60 16.46
C SER A 40 -30.92 27.85 17.32
N GLU A 41 -31.63 27.95 18.45
CA GLU A 41 -31.47 29.02 19.45
C GLU A 41 -30.26 28.82 20.39
N GLY A 42 -29.52 27.70 20.29
CA GLY A 42 -28.31 27.44 21.06
C GLY A 42 -28.54 26.90 22.49
N LYS A 43 -29.77 26.58 22.88
CA LYS A 43 -30.09 26.01 24.21
C LYS A 43 -29.96 24.49 24.21
N ILE A 44 -28.72 24.03 24.18
CA ILE A 44 -28.37 22.62 23.98
C ILE A 44 -28.96 21.69 25.06
N ASN A 45 -28.93 22.07 26.34
CA ASN A 45 -29.43 21.22 27.43
C ASN A 45 -30.97 21.10 27.42
N GLU A 46 -31.68 22.18 27.09
CA GLU A 46 -33.15 22.17 26.98
C GLU A 46 -33.60 21.39 25.74
N ALA A 47 -32.84 21.47 24.64
CA ALA A 47 -33.08 20.69 23.44
C ALA A 47 -32.95 19.18 23.73
N ILE A 48 -31.89 18.74 24.42
CA ILE A 48 -31.70 17.34 24.83
C ILE A 48 -32.87 16.86 25.71
N ALA A 49 -33.27 17.65 26.71
CA ALA A 49 -34.39 17.29 27.59
C ALA A 49 -35.73 17.17 26.83
N ASN A 50 -35.96 18.00 25.81
CA ASN A 50 -37.16 17.89 24.98
C ASN A 50 -37.08 16.70 23.99
N PHE A 51 -35.91 16.37 23.46
CA PHE A 51 -35.74 15.12 22.70
C PHE A 51 -35.90 13.87 23.58
N GLU A 52 -35.51 13.90 24.85
CA GLU A 52 -35.81 12.83 25.81
C GLU A 52 -37.30 12.70 26.14
N LYS A 53 -38.05 13.81 26.14
CA LYS A 53 -39.51 13.76 26.29
C LYS A 53 -40.18 13.07 25.09
N VAL A 54 -39.71 13.35 23.87
CA VAL A 54 -40.18 12.65 22.65
C VAL A 54 -39.95 11.14 22.79
N LEU A 55 -38.78 10.73 23.31
CA LEU A 55 -38.46 9.31 23.55
C LEU A 55 -39.32 8.65 24.64
N ASN A 56 -39.74 9.41 25.65
CA ASN A 56 -40.60 8.90 26.73
C ASN A 56 -42.08 8.84 26.33
N LEU A 57 -42.49 9.65 25.36
CA LEU A 57 -43.86 9.68 24.82
C LEU A 57 -44.09 8.60 23.76
N GLU A 58 -43.04 8.17 23.06
CA GLU A 58 -43.08 6.99 22.18
C GLU A 58 -43.29 5.71 23.01
N GLN A 59 -44.50 5.15 22.99
CA GLN A 59 -44.80 3.84 23.60
C GLN A 59 -44.36 2.68 22.72
N GLU A 60 -44.37 2.86 21.39
CA GLU A 60 -43.79 1.94 20.41
C GLU A 60 -42.60 2.63 19.73
N MET A 61 -41.55 1.86 19.43
CA MET A 61 -40.37 2.40 18.75
C MET A 61 -40.77 2.85 17.35
N GLY A 62 -40.79 4.16 17.11
CA GLY A 62 -41.21 4.77 15.85
C GLY A 62 -40.10 5.57 15.16
N GLU A 63 -40.44 6.23 14.06
CA GLU A 63 -39.50 7.02 13.27
C GLU A 63 -39.08 8.32 13.97
N TRP A 64 -39.96 8.91 14.77
CA TRP A 64 -39.73 10.18 15.46
C TRP A 64 -38.70 10.06 16.58
N GLY A 65 -38.74 8.97 17.36
CA GLY A 65 -37.69 8.65 18.34
C GLY A 65 -36.33 8.42 17.69
N PHE A 66 -36.29 7.80 16.50
CA PHE A 66 -35.05 7.63 15.75
C PHE A 66 -34.50 8.98 15.24
N LYS A 67 -35.36 9.86 14.71
CA LYS A 67 -34.98 11.22 14.28
C LYS A 67 -34.48 12.05 15.47
N ALA A 68 -35.16 11.97 16.63
CA ALA A 68 -34.74 12.61 17.87
C ALA A 68 -33.35 12.13 18.32
N LEU A 69 -33.14 10.81 18.41
CA LEU A 69 -31.84 10.24 18.80
C LEU A 69 -30.71 10.64 17.85
N LYS A 70 -30.97 10.68 16.54
CA LYS A 70 -29.97 11.15 15.55
C LYS A 70 -29.55 12.59 15.83
N GLN A 71 -30.49 13.47 16.15
CA GLN A 71 -30.17 14.86 16.51
C GLN A 71 -29.47 14.96 17.86
N MET A 72 -29.87 14.16 18.85
CA MET A 72 -29.18 14.10 20.16
C MET A 72 -27.72 13.66 20.01
N VAL A 73 -27.43 12.67 19.17
CA VAL A 73 -26.04 12.24 18.88
C VAL A 73 -25.23 13.35 18.22
N LYS A 74 -25.81 14.10 17.28
CA LYS A 74 -25.14 15.27 16.67
C LYS A 74 -24.87 16.40 17.69
N ILE A 75 -25.84 16.69 18.56
CA ILE A 75 -25.73 17.74 19.58
C ILE A 75 -24.68 17.36 20.64
N THR A 76 -24.73 16.12 21.14
CA THR A 76 -23.80 15.63 22.17
C THR A 76 -22.36 15.58 21.70
N PHE A 77 -22.16 15.26 20.41
CA PHE A 77 -20.86 15.37 19.74
C PHE A 77 -20.33 16.82 19.73
N ASN A 78 -21.17 17.80 19.38
CA ASN A 78 -20.77 19.21 19.40
C ASN A 78 -20.45 19.74 20.80
N THR A 79 -21.03 19.15 21.85
CA THR A 79 -20.74 19.49 23.25
C THR A 79 -19.61 18.69 23.89
N ASN A 80 -18.89 17.85 23.13
CA ASN A 80 -17.81 16.97 23.63
C ASN A 80 -18.23 16.03 24.79
N GLN A 81 -19.51 15.66 24.88
CA GLN A 81 -20.01 14.73 25.90
C GLN A 81 -20.08 13.31 25.34
N PHE A 82 -18.91 12.65 25.30
CA PHE A 82 -18.75 11.39 24.58
C PHE A 82 -19.38 10.17 25.25
N GLU A 83 -19.52 10.16 26.59
CA GLU A 83 -20.17 9.06 27.32
C GLU A 83 -21.69 9.05 27.08
N ALA A 84 -22.34 10.20 27.23
CA ALA A 84 -23.76 10.36 26.95
C ALA A 84 -24.08 10.04 25.47
N MET A 85 -23.18 10.45 24.56
CA MET A 85 -23.31 10.14 23.14
C MET A 85 -23.31 8.63 22.85
N LEU A 86 -22.45 7.84 23.53
CA LEU A 86 -22.44 6.39 23.40
C LEU A 86 -23.75 5.76 23.91
N GLU A 87 -24.31 6.28 25.01
CA GLU A 87 -25.61 5.80 25.51
C GLU A 87 -26.75 6.08 24.53
N TYR A 88 -26.83 7.31 24.00
CA TYR A 88 -27.83 7.66 22.99
C TYR A 88 -27.63 6.88 21.70
N TYR A 89 -26.39 6.60 21.31
CA TYR A 89 -26.08 5.78 20.15
C TYR A 89 -26.48 4.30 20.37
N GLN A 90 -26.21 3.72 21.54
CA GLN A 90 -26.69 2.38 21.88
C GLN A 90 -28.22 2.28 21.89
N LYS A 91 -28.91 3.34 22.35
CA LYS A 91 -30.36 3.43 22.24
C LYS A 91 -30.79 3.45 20.77
N LEU A 92 -30.18 4.30 19.93
CA LEU A 92 -30.45 4.39 18.48
C LEU A 92 -30.26 3.03 17.78
N LEU A 93 -29.22 2.28 18.14
CA LEU A 93 -28.94 0.97 17.56
C LEU A 93 -30.07 -0.06 17.84
N LYS A 94 -30.86 0.08 18.91
CA LYS A 94 -32.00 -0.80 19.20
C LYS A 94 -33.17 -0.59 18.22
N TYR A 95 -33.39 0.66 17.79
CA TYR A 95 -34.46 1.03 16.84
C TYR A 95 -34.25 0.43 15.44
N ILE A 96 -33.03 -0.02 15.10
CA ILE A 96 -32.69 -0.61 13.80
C ILE A 96 -33.46 -1.91 13.52
N LYS A 97 -33.86 -2.66 14.57
CA LYS A 97 -34.53 -3.97 14.39
C LYS A 97 -36.01 -3.84 14.06
N THR A 98 -36.69 -2.82 14.57
CA THR A 98 -38.15 -2.82 14.72
C THR A 98 -38.82 -1.60 14.12
N ALA A 99 -38.19 -0.43 14.16
CA ALA A 99 -38.88 0.85 13.94
C ALA A 99 -38.64 1.47 12.56
N VAL A 100 -37.50 1.15 11.94
CA VAL A 100 -37.00 1.95 10.81
C VAL A 100 -36.57 1.04 9.66
N THR A 101 -36.81 1.50 8.43
CA THR A 101 -36.36 0.77 7.24
C THR A 101 -34.84 0.58 7.22
N LYS A 102 -34.38 -0.55 6.65
CA LYS A 102 -32.95 -0.90 6.55
C LYS A 102 -32.13 0.17 5.81
N ASN A 103 -32.71 0.81 4.79
CA ASN A 103 -32.03 1.84 4.00
C ASN A 103 -31.86 3.15 4.78
N TYR A 104 -32.89 3.58 5.52
CA TYR A 104 -32.83 4.81 6.30
C TYR A 104 -31.88 4.68 7.50
N SER A 105 -31.85 3.52 8.15
CA SER A 105 -30.87 3.21 9.18
C SER A 105 -29.43 3.14 8.63
N GLU A 106 -29.20 2.53 7.45
CA GLU A 106 -27.88 2.53 6.78
C GLU A 106 -27.39 3.94 6.46
N LYS A 107 -28.24 4.80 5.87
CA LYS A 107 -27.89 6.20 5.58
C LYS A 107 -27.55 6.97 6.86
N SER A 108 -28.37 6.82 7.90
CA SER A 108 -28.19 7.55 9.15
C SER A 108 -26.93 7.11 9.91
N ILE A 109 -26.63 5.81 9.95
CA ILE A 109 -25.40 5.29 10.57
C ILE A 109 -24.17 5.77 9.80
N ASN A 110 -24.18 5.72 8.46
CA ASN A 110 -23.06 6.23 7.67
C ASN A 110 -22.85 7.73 7.89
N ALA A 111 -23.92 8.52 7.88
CA ALA A 111 -23.83 9.97 8.15
C ALA A 111 -23.28 10.27 9.54
N ILE A 112 -23.71 9.52 10.58
CA ILE A 112 -23.17 9.66 11.93
C ILE A 112 -21.69 9.27 11.94
N LEU A 113 -21.31 8.13 11.37
CA LEU A 113 -19.92 7.66 11.36
C LEU A 113 -19.00 8.60 10.57
N ASP A 114 -19.48 9.21 9.48
CA ASP A 114 -18.71 10.19 8.70
C ASP A 114 -18.59 11.54 9.44
N TYR A 115 -19.59 11.90 10.24
CA TYR A 115 -19.50 13.06 11.12
C TYR A 115 -18.51 12.83 12.28
N ILE A 116 -18.54 11.64 12.88
CA ILE A 116 -17.62 11.28 13.98
C ILE A 116 -16.20 11.09 13.47
N SER A 117 -16.00 10.57 12.24
CA SER A 117 -14.67 10.40 11.66
C SER A 117 -13.95 11.73 11.41
N THR A 118 -14.68 12.84 11.40
CA THR A 118 -14.10 14.20 11.39
C THR A 118 -13.45 14.55 12.74
N SER A 119 -13.88 13.92 13.84
CA SER A 119 -13.20 14.05 15.14
C SER A 119 -11.90 13.28 15.18
N LYS A 120 -10.88 13.88 15.80
CA LYS A 120 -9.53 13.32 15.93
C LYS A 120 -9.41 12.25 17.02
N GLN A 121 -10.48 11.93 17.75
CA GLN A 121 -10.41 10.98 18.86
C GLN A 121 -10.60 9.53 18.38
N MET A 122 -9.48 8.88 18.08
CA MET A 122 -9.42 7.52 17.53
C MET A 122 -9.99 6.46 18.50
N ASP A 123 -9.77 6.62 19.81
CA ASP A 123 -10.25 5.66 20.84
C ASP A 123 -11.78 5.63 20.94
N LEU A 124 -12.43 6.78 20.78
CA LEU A 124 -13.88 6.88 20.79
C LEU A 124 -14.45 6.28 19.52
N LEU A 125 -13.86 6.62 18.37
CA LEU A 125 -14.28 6.08 17.08
C LEU A 125 -14.19 4.53 17.05
N GLN A 126 -13.18 3.94 17.69
CA GLN A 126 -13.10 2.48 17.88
C GLN A 126 -14.31 1.94 18.65
N LYS A 127 -14.67 2.51 19.81
CA LYS A 127 -15.84 2.09 20.60
C LYS A 127 -17.15 2.24 19.81
N PHE A 128 -17.30 3.32 19.04
CA PHE A 128 -18.46 3.51 18.16
C PHE A 128 -18.54 2.40 17.11
N TYR A 129 -17.45 2.08 16.42
CA TYR A 129 -17.44 0.99 15.44
C TYR A 129 -17.72 -0.38 16.08
N GLU A 130 -17.15 -0.70 17.24
CA GLU A 130 -17.39 -1.97 17.95
C GLU A 130 -18.86 -2.12 18.36
N THR A 131 -19.43 -1.11 19.02
CA THR A 131 -20.85 -1.11 19.41
C THR A 131 -21.78 -1.20 18.20
N THR A 132 -21.44 -0.51 17.10
CA THR A 132 -22.18 -0.62 15.83
C THR A 132 -22.14 -2.04 15.29
N LEU A 133 -20.97 -2.67 15.26
CA LEU A 133 -20.80 -4.04 14.75
C LEU A 133 -21.56 -5.07 15.58
N ASP A 134 -21.57 -4.93 16.91
CA ASP A 134 -22.33 -5.84 17.77
C ASP A 134 -23.84 -5.71 17.53
N ALA A 135 -24.36 -4.50 17.36
CA ALA A 135 -25.76 -4.31 16.97
C ALA A 135 -26.06 -4.81 15.55
N LEU A 136 -25.11 -4.69 14.61
CA LEU A 136 -25.28 -5.11 13.23
C LEU A 136 -25.18 -6.63 13.02
N LYS A 137 -24.45 -7.36 13.87
CA LYS A 137 -24.45 -8.84 13.88
C LYS A 137 -25.87 -9.38 14.05
N ASP A 138 -26.65 -8.74 14.91
CA ASP A 138 -28.03 -9.14 15.15
C ASP A 138 -28.99 -8.71 14.02
N ALA A 139 -28.69 -7.61 13.33
CA ALA A 139 -29.57 -7.02 12.31
C ALA A 139 -29.46 -7.69 10.92
N LYS A 140 -28.50 -8.61 10.72
CA LYS A 140 -28.25 -9.34 9.45
C LYS A 140 -28.12 -8.43 8.22
N ASN A 141 -27.53 -7.24 8.37
CA ASN A 141 -27.26 -6.32 7.26
C ASN A 141 -25.83 -6.52 6.73
N GLU A 142 -25.64 -7.44 5.78
CA GLU A 142 -24.31 -7.81 5.26
C GLU A 142 -23.52 -6.62 4.68
N ARG A 143 -24.18 -5.72 3.93
CA ARG A 143 -23.52 -4.58 3.26
C ARG A 143 -22.97 -3.55 4.25
N LEU A 144 -23.79 -3.13 5.20
CA LEU A 144 -23.40 -2.16 6.22
C LEU A 144 -22.37 -2.79 7.18
N TRP A 145 -22.56 -4.05 7.56
CA TRP A 145 -21.59 -4.80 8.35
C TRP A 145 -20.21 -4.84 7.66
N PHE A 146 -20.17 -5.12 6.35
CA PHE A 146 -18.93 -5.12 5.57
C PHE A 146 -18.27 -3.73 5.57
N LYS A 147 -18.99 -2.67 5.18
CA LYS A 147 -18.45 -1.29 5.14
C LYS A 147 -17.92 -0.85 6.51
N THR A 148 -18.66 -1.14 7.57
CA THR A 148 -18.30 -0.77 8.95
C THR A 148 -17.04 -1.51 9.40
N ASN A 149 -16.94 -2.82 9.12
CA ASN A 149 -15.72 -3.59 9.39
C ASN A 149 -14.51 -3.12 8.56
N THR A 150 -14.71 -2.76 7.29
CA THR A 150 -13.62 -2.24 6.45
C THR A 150 -13.13 -0.88 6.96
N LYS A 151 -14.03 0.02 7.39
CA LYS A 151 -13.67 1.28 8.05
C LYS A 151 -12.94 1.04 9.37
N LEU A 152 -13.43 0.12 10.21
CA LEU A 152 -12.76 -0.26 11.45
C LEU A 152 -11.37 -0.88 11.19
N GLY A 153 -11.24 -1.68 10.13
CA GLY A 153 -9.96 -2.25 9.71
C GLY A 153 -8.94 -1.18 9.33
N LYS A 154 -9.36 -0.15 8.57
CA LYS A 154 -8.53 1.02 8.27
C LYS A 154 -8.11 1.77 9.54
N LEU A 155 -9.02 1.94 10.48
CA LEU A 155 -8.71 2.58 11.77
C LEU A 155 -7.68 1.78 12.58
N TYR A 156 -7.83 0.45 12.66
CA TYR A 156 -6.84 -0.41 13.33
C TYR A 156 -5.48 -0.39 12.62
N PHE A 157 -5.47 -0.27 11.29
CA PHE A 157 -4.24 -0.08 10.53
C PHE A 157 -3.55 1.24 10.91
N ASP A 158 -4.30 2.35 10.98
CA ASP A 158 -3.77 3.66 11.37
C ASP A 158 -3.25 3.67 12.83
N MET A 159 -3.90 2.93 13.74
CA MET A 159 -3.45 2.73 15.13
C MET A 159 -2.28 1.74 15.27
N ARG A 160 -1.88 1.06 14.17
CA ARG A 160 -0.87 -0.02 14.16
C ARG A 160 -1.23 -1.23 15.05
N GLU A 161 -2.50 -1.47 15.32
CA GLU A 161 -2.98 -2.62 16.09
C GLU A 161 -3.22 -3.84 15.18
N PHE A 162 -2.13 -4.43 14.69
CA PHE A 162 -2.23 -5.48 13.66
C PHE A 162 -2.91 -6.77 14.14
N ASN A 163 -2.85 -7.10 15.44
CA ASN A 163 -3.47 -8.33 15.97
C ASN A 163 -5.01 -8.29 15.92
N LYS A 164 -5.62 -7.13 16.18
CA LYS A 164 -7.08 -6.97 16.09
C LYS A 164 -7.51 -6.89 14.63
N LEU A 165 -6.71 -6.22 13.80
CA LEU A 165 -6.91 -6.16 12.35
C LEU A 165 -6.93 -7.57 11.73
N GLU A 166 -5.98 -8.45 12.06
CA GLU A 166 -5.95 -9.82 11.54
C GLU A 166 -7.21 -10.63 11.88
N LYS A 167 -7.78 -10.44 13.09
CA LYS A 167 -9.04 -11.08 13.49
C LYS A 167 -10.21 -10.61 12.64
N ILE A 168 -10.31 -9.30 12.38
CA ILE A 168 -11.37 -8.72 11.54
C ILE A 168 -11.23 -9.18 10.09
N LEU A 169 -10.01 -9.19 9.56
CA LEU A 169 -9.74 -9.66 8.19
C LEU A 169 -10.10 -11.13 8.02
N LYS A 170 -9.84 -11.99 9.01
CA LYS A 170 -10.30 -13.38 9.02
C LYS A 170 -11.82 -13.49 8.98
N GLN A 171 -12.53 -12.67 9.77
CA GLN A 171 -14.00 -12.63 9.75
C GLN A 171 -14.54 -12.14 8.39
N LEU A 172 -13.94 -11.08 7.84
CA LEU A 172 -14.27 -10.53 6.53
C LEU A 172 -14.05 -11.55 5.41
N LYS A 173 -12.90 -12.23 5.39
CA LYS A 173 -12.63 -13.32 4.43
C LYS A 173 -13.62 -14.47 4.54
N SER A 174 -13.97 -14.89 5.75
CA SER A 174 -14.98 -15.93 5.95
C SER A 174 -16.35 -15.50 5.43
N SER A 175 -16.72 -14.22 5.57
CA SER A 175 -17.98 -13.68 5.05
C SER A 175 -18.04 -13.55 3.52
N CYS A 176 -16.87 -13.54 2.86
CA CYS A 176 -16.75 -13.51 1.40
C CYS A 176 -16.63 -14.91 0.77
N LYS A 177 -16.48 -15.96 1.60
CA LYS A 177 -16.53 -17.35 1.15
C LYS A 177 -17.97 -17.85 1.29
N THR A 178 -18.50 -18.45 0.24
CA THR A 178 -19.81 -19.12 0.26
C THR A 178 -19.74 -20.36 1.14
N GLU A 179 -20.89 -20.89 1.60
CA GLU A 179 -21.00 -22.14 2.38
C GLU A 179 -20.37 -23.37 1.69
N LEU A 180 -20.09 -23.29 0.38
CA LEU A 180 -19.42 -24.31 -0.43
C LEU A 180 -17.90 -24.06 -0.62
N GLY A 181 -17.34 -23.02 0.00
CA GLY A 181 -15.92 -22.66 -0.14
C GLY A 181 -15.57 -21.88 -1.41
N GLU A 182 -16.55 -21.62 -2.30
CA GLU A 182 -16.37 -20.80 -3.49
C GLU A 182 -16.50 -19.30 -3.21
N GLU A 183 -15.69 -18.48 -3.88
CA GLU A 183 -15.72 -17.03 -3.76
C GLU A 183 -16.95 -16.46 -4.48
N ASP A 184 -17.82 -15.75 -3.74
CA ASP A 184 -19.02 -15.14 -4.33
C ASP A 184 -18.62 -14.06 -5.35
N GLN A 185 -19.08 -14.22 -6.59
CA GLN A 185 -18.76 -13.34 -7.71
C GLN A 185 -19.24 -11.90 -7.48
N LYS A 186 -20.32 -11.71 -6.71
CA LYS A 186 -20.84 -10.39 -6.30
C LYS A 186 -19.98 -9.72 -5.23
N LYS A 187 -19.24 -10.51 -4.44
CA LYS A 187 -18.33 -10.04 -3.38
C LYS A 187 -16.87 -9.92 -3.86
N GLY A 188 -16.62 -10.05 -5.18
CA GLY A 188 -15.27 -9.95 -5.75
C GLY A 188 -14.57 -8.61 -5.46
N THR A 189 -15.27 -7.48 -5.63
CA THR A 189 -14.72 -6.15 -5.33
C THR A 189 -14.42 -5.98 -3.84
N GLN A 190 -15.32 -6.47 -2.99
CA GLN A 190 -15.16 -6.49 -1.53
C GLN A 190 -13.95 -7.34 -1.11
N LEU A 191 -13.75 -8.47 -1.76
CA LEU A 191 -12.60 -9.34 -1.52
C LEU A 191 -11.27 -8.67 -1.88
N LEU A 192 -11.23 -7.90 -2.98
CA LEU A 192 -10.04 -7.12 -3.34
C LEU A 192 -9.76 -6.00 -2.34
N GLU A 193 -10.78 -5.34 -1.79
CA GLU A 193 -10.59 -4.39 -0.69
C GLU A 193 -9.98 -5.05 0.55
N ILE A 194 -10.43 -6.27 0.88
CA ILE A 194 -9.86 -7.04 1.99
C ILE A 194 -8.39 -7.36 1.70
N TYR A 195 -8.08 -7.92 0.52
CA TYR A 195 -6.70 -8.23 0.15
C TYR A 195 -5.81 -6.99 0.17
N ALA A 196 -6.29 -5.84 -0.30
CA ALA A 196 -5.54 -4.59 -0.24
C ALA A 196 -5.18 -4.19 1.20
N LEU A 197 -6.12 -4.29 2.15
CA LEU A 197 -5.86 -4.01 3.56
C LEU A 197 -4.87 -5.01 4.20
N GLU A 198 -4.99 -6.30 3.87
CA GLU A 198 -4.05 -7.31 4.34
C GLU A 198 -2.65 -7.10 3.81
N ILE A 199 -2.53 -6.82 2.51
CA ILE A 199 -1.27 -6.55 1.84
C ILE A 199 -0.60 -5.32 2.48
N GLN A 200 -1.35 -4.26 2.76
CA GLN A 200 -0.85 -3.09 3.50
C GLN A 200 -0.35 -3.47 4.90
N MET A 201 -1.12 -4.25 5.66
CA MET A 201 -0.72 -4.74 6.97
C MET A 201 0.59 -5.53 6.92
N TYR A 202 0.72 -6.50 6.00
CA TYR A 202 1.93 -7.32 5.88
C TYR A 202 3.14 -6.55 5.36
N THR A 203 2.92 -5.50 4.58
CA THR A 203 3.98 -4.58 4.12
C THR A 203 4.61 -3.84 5.29
N GLU A 204 3.79 -3.31 6.22
CA GLU A 204 4.26 -2.67 7.45
C GLU A 204 4.92 -3.66 8.42
N GLN A 205 4.40 -4.89 8.52
CA GLN A 205 5.01 -5.96 9.31
C GLN A 205 6.30 -6.54 8.71
N LYS A 206 6.69 -6.12 7.49
CA LYS A 206 7.81 -6.68 6.72
C LYS A 206 7.77 -8.21 6.54
N ASN A 207 6.59 -8.83 6.52
CA ASN A 207 6.43 -10.27 6.32
C ASN A 207 6.29 -10.64 4.84
N ASN A 208 7.43 -10.70 4.14
CA ASN A 208 7.46 -10.90 2.69
C ASN A 208 6.89 -12.26 2.23
N LYS A 209 6.99 -13.32 3.05
CA LYS A 209 6.51 -14.67 2.68
C LYS A 209 4.97 -14.73 2.63
N ALA A 210 4.31 -14.10 3.60
CA ALA A 210 2.85 -14.03 3.63
C ALA A 210 2.33 -13.09 2.53
N LEU A 211 3.02 -11.96 2.33
CA LEU A 211 2.73 -10.97 1.29
C LEU A 211 2.69 -11.62 -0.10
N LYS A 212 3.68 -12.48 -0.42
CA LYS A 212 3.74 -13.18 -1.71
C LYS A 212 2.54 -14.06 -2.00
N LYS A 213 2.18 -14.92 -1.04
CA LYS A 213 1.01 -15.79 -1.17
C LYS A 213 -0.27 -14.98 -1.36
N LEU A 214 -0.42 -13.88 -0.63
CA LEU A 214 -1.58 -13.00 -0.73
C LEU A 214 -1.59 -12.23 -2.05
N TYR A 215 -0.43 -11.79 -2.54
CA TYR A 215 -0.33 -11.11 -3.82
C TYR A 215 -0.66 -12.05 -4.99
N GLU A 216 -0.18 -13.29 -4.96
CA GLU A 216 -0.56 -14.33 -5.94
C GLU A 216 -2.08 -14.60 -5.90
N GLN A 217 -2.67 -14.71 -4.71
CA GLN A 217 -4.12 -14.84 -4.54
C GLN A 217 -4.88 -13.62 -5.06
N ALA A 218 -4.40 -12.41 -4.78
CA ALA A 218 -5.00 -11.18 -5.28
C ALA A 218 -4.90 -11.09 -6.80
N GLN A 219 -3.77 -11.47 -7.40
CA GLN A 219 -3.61 -11.52 -8.86
C GLN A 219 -4.54 -12.55 -9.50
N GLN A 220 -4.67 -13.75 -8.92
CA GLN A 220 -5.65 -14.74 -9.38
C GLN A 220 -7.07 -14.19 -9.28
N ALA A 221 -7.42 -13.48 -8.21
CA ALA A 221 -8.73 -12.84 -8.06
C ALA A 221 -8.97 -11.72 -9.09
N ILE A 222 -7.92 -10.99 -9.48
CA ILE A 222 -7.98 -9.96 -10.55
C ILE A 222 -8.16 -10.62 -11.93
N GLN A 223 -7.43 -11.69 -12.23
CA GLN A 223 -7.47 -12.37 -13.54
C GLN A 223 -8.75 -13.20 -13.75
N SER A 224 -9.29 -13.77 -12.69
CA SER A 224 -10.46 -14.67 -12.76
C SER A 224 -11.81 -13.96 -12.77
N LYS A 225 -11.89 -12.64 -12.57
CA LYS A 225 -13.18 -11.93 -12.37
C LYS A 225 -13.44 -10.81 -13.39
N SER A 226 -14.67 -10.83 -13.91
CA SER A 226 -15.31 -9.82 -14.77
C SER A 226 -15.72 -8.53 -14.03
N ALA A 227 -15.48 -8.46 -12.71
CA ALA A 227 -15.75 -7.26 -11.94
C ALA A 227 -14.60 -6.27 -12.10
N ILE A 228 -14.89 -5.04 -12.51
CA ILE A 228 -13.91 -3.95 -12.61
C ILE A 228 -13.80 -3.33 -11.22
N PRO A 229 -12.75 -3.61 -10.43
CA PRO A 229 -12.52 -2.93 -9.17
C PRO A 229 -12.17 -1.45 -9.40
N HIS A 230 -12.37 -0.64 -8.37
CA HIS A 230 -11.99 0.78 -8.42
C HIS A 230 -10.47 0.91 -8.64
N PRO A 231 -10.00 1.75 -9.58
CA PRO A 231 -8.57 1.88 -9.92
C PRO A 231 -7.67 2.10 -8.69
N LEU A 232 -8.13 2.89 -7.72
CA LEU A 232 -7.41 3.12 -6.47
C LEU A 232 -7.01 1.82 -5.72
N ILE A 233 -7.89 0.82 -5.66
CA ILE A 233 -7.63 -0.44 -4.95
C ILE A 233 -6.60 -1.27 -5.72
N LEU A 234 -6.73 -1.32 -7.05
CA LEU A 234 -5.75 -1.96 -7.93
C LEU A 234 -4.38 -1.31 -7.79
N GLY A 235 -4.33 0.03 -7.76
CA GLY A 235 -3.10 0.79 -7.56
C GLY A 235 -2.39 0.41 -6.26
N VAL A 236 -3.13 0.29 -5.15
CA VAL A 236 -2.57 -0.12 -3.85
C VAL A 236 -2.03 -1.54 -3.88
N ILE A 237 -2.76 -2.49 -4.47
CA ILE A 237 -2.32 -3.89 -4.54
C ILE A 237 -1.04 -3.99 -5.37
N ARG A 238 -1.01 -3.33 -6.54
CA ARG A 238 0.14 -3.29 -7.44
C ARG A 238 1.35 -2.57 -6.83
N GLU A 239 1.15 -1.45 -6.13
CA GLU A 239 2.24 -0.73 -5.45
C GLU A 239 2.94 -1.63 -4.42
N CYS A 240 2.16 -2.32 -3.58
CA CYS A 240 2.71 -3.25 -2.59
C CYS A 240 3.34 -4.49 -3.24
N GLY A 241 2.78 -4.97 -4.35
CA GLY A 241 3.37 -6.01 -5.19
C GLY A 241 4.74 -5.62 -5.76
N GLY A 242 4.86 -4.39 -6.26
CA GLY A 242 6.12 -3.81 -6.72
C GLY A 242 7.17 -3.75 -5.60
N LYS A 243 6.78 -3.28 -4.41
CA LYS A 243 7.67 -3.24 -3.23
C LYS A 243 8.16 -4.63 -2.83
N MET A 244 7.29 -5.64 -2.91
CA MET A 244 7.66 -7.03 -2.67
C MET A 244 8.67 -7.55 -3.69
N HIS A 245 8.37 -7.40 -4.98
CA HIS A 245 9.25 -7.89 -6.06
C HIS A 245 10.63 -7.26 -6.02
N LEU A 246 10.70 -5.98 -5.67
CA LEU A 246 11.97 -5.26 -5.56
C LEU A 246 12.82 -5.78 -4.40
N ARG A 247 12.20 -6.18 -3.27
CA ARG A 247 12.90 -6.89 -2.18
C ARG A 247 13.34 -8.32 -2.54
N GLU A 248 12.66 -8.97 -3.48
CA GLU A 248 13.07 -10.29 -4.00
C GLU A 248 14.14 -10.20 -5.10
N GLY A 249 14.54 -9.00 -5.53
CA GLY A 249 15.48 -8.78 -6.63
C GLY A 249 14.86 -9.01 -8.02
N GLN A 250 13.54 -9.12 -8.14
CA GLN A 250 12.82 -9.24 -9.41
C GLN A 250 12.48 -7.83 -9.94
N PHE A 251 13.47 -7.12 -10.45
CA PHE A 251 13.32 -5.71 -10.84
C PHE A 251 12.37 -5.52 -12.03
N ASP A 252 12.39 -6.41 -13.04
CA ASP A 252 11.51 -6.32 -14.21
C ASP A 252 10.02 -6.36 -13.84
N ARG A 253 9.65 -7.30 -12.96
CA ARG A 253 8.27 -7.45 -12.47
C ARG A 253 7.88 -6.29 -11.56
N ALA A 254 8.80 -5.81 -10.74
CA ALA A 254 8.57 -4.64 -9.91
C ALA A 254 8.26 -3.41 -10.77
N HIS A 255 9.01 -3.19 -11.85
CA HIS A 255 8.78 -2.09 -12.78
C HIS A 255 7.41 -2.19 -13.46
N THR A 256 7.02 -3.37 -13.94
CA THR A 256 5.67 -3.54 -14.53
C THR A 256 4.56 -3.27 -13.52
N ASP A 257 4.71 -3.75 -12.29
CA ASP A 257 3.72 -3.52 -11.23
C ASP A 257 3.64 -2.05 -10.82
N PHE A 258 4.78 -1.35 -10.68
CA PHE A 258 4.78 0.09 -10.38
C PHE A 258 4.22 0.93 -11.52
N PHE A 259 4.45 0.54 -12.78
CA PHE A 259 3.91 1.25 -13.93
C PHE A 259 2.38 1.11 -14.01
N GLU A 260 1.86 -0.10 -13.81
CA GLU A 260 0.41 -0.31 -13.72
C GLU A 260 -0.20 0.40 -12.49
N ALA A 261 0.48 0.38 -11.34
CA ALA A 261 0.05 1.11 -10.16
C ALA A 261 -0.05 2.61 -10.42
N PHE A 262 0.95 3.17 -11.11
CA PHE A 262 0.98 4.59 -11.48
C PHE A 262 -0.20 4.97 -12.38
N LYS A 263 -0.52 4.17 -13.40
CA LYS A 263 -1.69 4.41 -14.26
C LYS A 263 -3.00 4.44 -13.47
N ASN A 264 -3.18 3.46 -12.59
CA ASN A 264 -4.34 3.37 -11.72
C ASN A 264 -4.44 4.57 -10.74
N TYR A 265 -3.31 5.10 -10.27
CA TYR A 265 -3.28 6.29 -9.42
C TYR A 265 -3.55 7.58 -10.18
N ASP A 266 -3.12 7.67 -11.43
CA ASP A 266 -3.39 8.83 -12.28
C ASP A 266 -4.88 8.90 -12.68
N GLU A 267 -5.47 7.76 -13.08
CA GLU A 267 -6.91 7.65 -13.36
C GLU A 267 -7.78 7.99 -12.13
N SER A 268 -7.30 7.68 -10.93
CA SER A 268 -7.99 8.01 -9.67
C SER A 268 -7.67 9.40 -9.10
N GLY A 269 -6.73 10.14 -9.70
CA GLY A 269 -6.32 11.47 -9.23
C GLY A 269 -5.69 11.49 -7.83
N SER A 270 -5.13 10.37 -7.37
CA SER A 270 -4.57 10.26 -6.01
C SER A 270 -3.21 10.98 -5.89
N PRO A 271 -2.91 11.68 -4.78
CA PRO A 271 -1.58 12.26 -4.54
C PRO A 271 -0.48 11.20 -4.45
N ARG A 272 -0.84 9.93 -4.20
CA ARG A 272 0.10 8.80 -4.18
C ARG A 272 0.74 8.48 -5.54
N ARG A 273 0.26 9.08 -6.63
CA ARG A 273 0.91 8.93 -7.95
C ARG A 273 2.35 9.44 -7.93
N ILE A 274 2.64 10.51 -7.19
CA ILE A 274 3.99 11.10 -7.11
C ILE A 274 4.94 10.13 -6.41
N THR A 275 4.52 9.55 -5.27
CA THR A 275 5.29 8.54 -4.55
C THR A 275 5.50 7.27 -5.39
N CYS A 276 4.46 6.81 -6.09
CA CYS A 276 4.54 5.65 -6.97
C CYS A 276 5.52 5.90 -8.15
N LEU A 277 5.54 7.12 -8.69
CA LEU A 277 6.47 7.51 -9.74
C LEU A 277 7.92 7.49 -9.24
N LYS A 278 8.20 7.90 -7.99
CA LYS A 278 9.53 7.75 -7.39
C LYS A 278 9.97 6.27 -7.37
N TYR A 279 9.07 5.35 -7.00
CA TYR A 279 9.35 3.91 -7.00
C TYR A 279 9.54 3.35 -8.41
N LEU A 280 8.77 3.82 -9.38
CA LEU A 280 8.92 3.42 -10.78
C LEU A 280 10.30 3.82 -11.31
N VAL A 281 10.72 5.06 -11.06
CA VAL A 281 12.04 5.57 -11.46
C VAL A 281 13.16 4.77 -10.80
N LEU A 282 13.01 4.46 -9.50
CA LEU A 282 13.94 3.63 -8.75
C LEU A 282 14.07 2.22 -9.37
N ALA A 283 12.94 1.56 -9.65
CA ALA A 283 12.91 0.24 -10.26
C ALA A 283 13.55 0.26 -11.66
N ASN A 284 13.31 1.31 -12.45
CA ASN A 284 13.90 1.44 -13.78
C ASN A 284 15.43 1.58 -13.74
N MET A 285 15.96 2.38 -12.80
CA MET A 285 17.41 2.48 -12.61
C MET A 285 18.02 1.13 -12.18
N LEU A 286 17.32 0.35 -11.34
CA LEU A 286 17.77 -0.97 -10.90
C LEU A 286 17.78 -2.03 -12.02
N ILE A 287 16.87 -1.97 -12.99
CA ILE A 287 16.88 -2.84 -14.17
C ILE A 287 18.11 -2.60 -15.06
N LYS A 288 18.78 -1.44 -14.91
CA LYS A 288 19.84 -0.94 -15.81
C LYS A 288 19.31 -0.68 -17.23
N SER A 289 18.04 -0.27 -17.34
CA SER A 289 17.43 0.10 -18.62
C SER A 289 17.83 1.52 -19.03
N ASP A 290 18.21 1.69 -20.29
CA ASP A 290 18.49 3.01 -20.89
C ASP A 290 17.20 3.81 -21.21
N ILE A 291 16.03 3.18 -21.06
CA ILE A 291 14.73 3.78 -21.39
C ILE A 291 14.36 4.78 -20.29
N ASN A 292 14.09 6.03 -20.66
CA ASN A 292 13.62 7.02 -19.70
C ASN A 292 12.16 6.75 -19.27
N PRO A 293 11.87 6.65 -17.96
CA PRO A 293 10.52 6.38 -17.49
C PRO A 293 9.58 7.57 -17.79
N PHE A 294 10.17 8.76 -17.94
CA PHE A 294 9.48 10.02 -18.28
C PHE A 294 9.18 10.20 -19.77
N ASP A 295 9.56 9.26 -20.65
CA ASP A 295 9.18 9.30 -22.06
C ASP A 295 7.75 8.75 -22.31
N SER A 296 7.18 8.08 -21.30
CA SER A 296 5.77 7.66 -21.30
C SER A 296 4.83 8.87 -21.33
N GLN A 297 3.69 8.74 -22.02
CA GLN A 297 2.73 9.85 -22.16
C GLN A 297 2.16 10.28 -20.80
N GLU A 298 2.07 9.32 -19.88
CA GLU A 298 1.52 9.44 -18.55
C GLU A 298 2.51 10.14 -17.58
N ALA A 299 3.83 9.93 -17.70
CA ALA A 299 4.81 10.53 -16.80
C ALA A 299 5.38 11.88 -17.30
N LYS A 300 5.27 12.19 -18.60
CA LYS A 300 5.71 13.48 -19.19
C LYS A 300 5.25 14.74 -18.45
N PRO A 301 3.96 14.91 -18.11
CA PRO A 301 3.49 16.15 -17.48
C PRO A 301 4.09 16.37 -16.09
N PHE A 302 4.50 15.30 -15.40
CA PHE A 302 5.00 15.35 -14.03
C PHE A 302 6.49 15.70 -13.93
N LYS A 303 7.20 15.82 -15.05
CA LYS A 303 8.65 16.10 -15.09
C LYS A 303 9.04 17.43 -14.40
N ASN A 304 8.12 18.40 -14.37
CA ASN A 304 8.38 19.73 -13.83
C ASN A 304 8.02 19.89 -12.33
N GLU A 305 7.47 18.85 -11.69
CA GLU A 305 7.17 18.92 -10.26
C GLU A 305 8.46 18.88 -9.42
N GLN A 306 8.56 19.73 -8.39
CA GLN A 306 9.79 19.90 -7.60
C GLN A 306 10.31 18.58 -6.99
N GLU A 307 9.41 17.70 -6.54
CA GLU A 307 9.80 16.39 -5.99
C GLU A 307 10.31 15.40 -7.05
N ILE A 308 9.92 15.58 -8.31
CA ILE A 308 10.23 14.67 -9.42
C ILE A 308 11.47 15.15 -10.17
N VAL A 309 11.72 16.46 -10.24
CA VAL A 309 12.93 17.04 -10.84
C VAL A 309 14.20 16.40 -10.26
N ALA A 310 14.22 16.17 -8.94
CA ALA A 310 15.32 15.47 -8.29
C ALA A 310 15.50 14.02 -8.83
N MET A 311 14.40 13.29 -9.03
CA MET A 311 14.42 11.94 -9.61
C MET A 311 14.84 11.95 -11.08
N THR A 312 14.36 12.91 -11.88
CA THR A 312 14.77 13.06 -13.28
C THR A 312 16.26 13.36 -13.39
N ALA A 313 16.79 14.26 -12.56
CA ALA A 313 18.22 14.55 -12.53
C ALA A 313 19.05 13.32 -12.14
N MET A 314 18.57 12.52 -11.17
CA MET A 314 19.22 11.25 -10.81
C MET A 314 19.24 10.24 -11.96
N VAL A 315 18.15 10.11 -12.72
CA VAL A 315 18.12 9.23 -13.91
C VAL A 315 19.12 9.69 -14.96
N SER A 316 19.20 10.99 -15.23
CA SER A 316 20.18 11.54 -16.18
C SER A 316 21.62 11.31 -15.71
N ALA A 317 21.91 11.52 -14.42
CA ALA A 317 23.23 11.22 -13.85
C ALA A 317 23.54 9.71 -13.91
N TYR A 318 22.55 8.84 -13.72
CA TYR A 318 22.69 7.40 -13.86
C TYR A 318 23.05 6.98 -15.29
N GLN A 319 22.36 7.55 -16.30
CA GLN A 319 22.62 7.27 -17.71
C GLN A 319 24.01 7.73 -18.16
N GLU A 320 24.44 8.91 -17.71
CA GLU A 320 25.80 9.42 -17.98
C GLU A 320 26.88 8.69 -17.16
N ASN A 321 26.48 7.85 -16.21
CA ASN A 321 27.36 7.18 -15.24
C ASN A 321 28.21 8.18 -14.43
N ASP A 322 27.64 9.34 -14.08
CA ASP A 322 28.31 10.38 -13.30
C ASP A 322 28.02 10.22 -11.80
N ILE A 323 29.02 9.73 -11.06
CA ILE A 323 28.93 9.49 -9.61
C ILE A 323 28.89 10.81 -8.84
N ASP A 324 29.63 11.82 -9.29
CA ASP A 324 29.77 13.09 -8.59
C ASP A 324 28.46 13.86 -8.65
N GLU A 325 27.85 13.87 -9.83
CA GLU A 325 26.54 14.48 -10.03
C GLU A 325 25.46 13.76 -9.22
N PHE A 326 25.46 12.42 -9.26
CA PHE A 326 24.49 11.61 -8.53
C PHE A 326 24.58 11.86 -7.01
N GLN A 327 25.79 11.90 -6.45
CA GLN A 327 26.00 12.21 -5.02
C GLN A 327 25.55 13.63 -4.67
N ARG A 328 25.89 14.61 -5.50
CA ARG A 328 25.50 16.02 -5.29
C ARG A 328 23.98 16.19 -5.27
N ILE A 329 23.27 15.52 -6.18
CA ILE A 329 21.81 15.55 -6.23
C ILE A 329 21.21 14.92 -4.95
N LEU A 330 21.80 13.83 -4.47
CA LEU A 330 21.36 13.14 -3.27
C LEU A 330 21.58 13.96 -1.99
N GLU A 331 22.70 14.69 -1.90
CA GLU A 331 23.00 15.58 -0.78
C GLU A 331 22.06 16.79 -0.75
N ASN A 332 21.81 17.41 -1.91
CA ASN A 332 20.94 18.58 -2.02
C ASN A 332 19.46 18.26 -1.77
N ASN A 333 19.01 17.07 -2.18
CA ASN A 333 17.60 16.65 -2.06
C ASN A 333 17.41 15.56 -0.99
N ARG A 334 18.27 15.55 0.02
CA ARG A 334 18.28 14.50 1.05
C ARG A 334 16.95 14.41 1.78
N GLU A 335 16.30 15.53 2.09
CA GLU A 335 15.01 15.54 2.80
C GLU A 335 13.91 14.86 1.98
N SER A 336 13.78 15.19 0.69
CA SER A 336 12.70 14.67 -0.17
C SER A 336 12.88 13.20 -0.58
N ILE A 337 14.12 12.71 -0.65
CA ILE A 337 14.44 11.36 -1.12
C ILE A 337 14.63 10.40 0.07
N MET A 338 15.38 10.82 1.09
CA MET A 338 15.71 9.94 2.23
C MET A 338 14.59 9.84 3.26
N GLN A 339 13.55 10.68 3.21
CA GLN A 339 12.41 10.55 4.11
C GLN A 339 11.70 9.20 3.93
N ASP A 340 11.70 8.63 2.72
CA ASP A 340 11.13 7.32 2.45
C ASP A 340 12.10 6.19 2.85
N PRO A 341 11.74 5.34 3.85
CA PRO A 341 12.57 4.22 4.26
C PRO A 341 12.80 3.20 3.14
N PHE A 342 11.83 3.01 2.25
CA PHE A 342 11.90 2.04 1.17
C PHE A 342 12.94 2.46 0.12
N ILE A 343 12.93 3.73 -0.27
CA ILE A 343 13.92 4.25 -1.24
C ILE A 343 15.33 4.18 -0.66
N ARG A 344 15.49 4.50 0.63
CA ARG A 344 16.78 4.44 1.33
C ARG A 344 17.43 3.06 1.29
N GLU A 345 16.64 2.00 1.48
CA GLU A 345 17.13 0.61 1.45
C GLU A 345 17.78 0.25 0.09
N HIS A 346 17.31 0.85 -1.02
CA HIS A 346 17.77 0.50 -2.39
C HIS A 346 18.74 1.53 -3.02
N ILE A 347 18.91 2.72 -2.43
CA ILE A 347 19.89 3.71 -2.92
C ILE A 347 21.33 3.19 -2.82
N GLU A 348 21.66 2.42 -1.78
CA GLU A 348 23.01 1.86 -1.60
C GLU A 348 23.35 0.87 -2.73
N GLU A 349 22.36 0.08 -3.16
CA GLU A 349 22.47 -0.84 -4.28
C GLU A 349 22.67 -0.09 -5.60
N LEU A 350 21.93 1.01 -5.82
CA LEU A 350 22.11 1.87 -6.98
C LEU A 350 23.51 2.50 -7.04
N LEU A 351 24.00 3.03 -5.94
CA LEU A 351 25.35 3.58 -5.86
C LEU A 351 26.41 2.51 -6.17
N THR A 352 26.21 1.29 -5.66
CA THR A 352 27.07 0.15 -5.96
C THR A 352 27.05 -0.16 -7.46
N ASN A 353 25.88 -0.21 -8.08
CA ASN A 353 25.72 -0.46 -9.51
C ASN A 353 26.41 0.59 -10.40
N ILE A 354 26.21 1.90 -10.14
CA ILE A 354 26.88 2.97 -10.89
C ILE A 354 28.40 2.85 -10.74
N ARG A 355 28.88 2.64 -9.51
CA ARG A 355 30.31 2.49 -9.23
C ARG A 355 30.89 1.30 -9.98
N THR A 356 30.20 0.17 -10.05
CA THR A 356 30.62 -1.00 -10.84
C THR A 356 30.71 -0.66 -12.32
N GLN A 357 29.72 0.01 -12.90
CA GLN A 357 29.75 0.41 -14.32
C GLN A 357 30.92 1.36 -14.65
N VAL A 358 31.11 2.38 -13.81
CA VAL A 358 32.21 3.33 -13.95
C VAL A 358 33.56 2.62 -13.77
N LEU A 359 33.67 1.73 -12.79
CA LEU A 359 34.85 0.93 -12.52
C LEU A 359 35.24 0.09 -13.75
N LEU A 360 34.30 -0.61 -14.38
CA LEU A 360 34.55 -1.38 -15.61
C LEU A 360 35.04 -0.49 -16.75
N ARG A 361 34.41 0.67 -16.94
CA ARG A 361 34.81 1.63 -17.99
C ARG A 361 36.20 2.19 -17.73
N LEU A 362 36.53 2.49 -16.47
CA LEU A 362 37.84 2.98 -16.06
C LEU A 362 38.93 1.93 -16.21
N ILE A 363 38.64 0.66 -15.96
CA ILE A 363 39.62 -0.44 -16.01
C ILE A 363 40.01 -0.82 -17.45
N LYS A 364 39.06 -0.77 -18.40
CA LYS A 364 39.25 -1.23 -19.80
C LYS A 364 40.56 -0.78 -20.48
N PRO A 365 41.01 0.49 -20.39
CA PRO A 365 42.24 0.91 -21.08
C PRO A 365 43.54 0.58 -20.34
N TYR A 366 43.51 0.11 -19.08
CA TYR A 366 44.72 -0.09 -18.27
C TYR A 366 45.05 -1.57 -18.05
N THR A 367 46.34 -1.92 -18.13
CA THR A 367 46.85 -3.25 -17.76
C THR A 367 47.22 -3.33 -16.28
N ARG A 368 47.65 -2.20 -15.70
CA ARG A 368 48.03 -2.07 -14.28
C ARG A 368 47.48 -0.76 -13.76
N ILE A 369 46.69 -0.80 -12.70
CA ILE A 369 46.08 0.40 -12.11
C ILE A 369 46.24 0.38 -10.60
N ARG A 370 46.62 1.52 -10.01
CA ARG A 370 46.74 1.66 -8.56
C ARG A 370 45.35 1.79 -7.94
N LEU A 371 45.07 1.08 -6.86
CA LEU A 371 43.78 1.17 -6.16
C LEU A 371 43.51 2.56 -5.60
N GLN A 372 44.56 3.32 -5.27
CA GLN A 372 44.45 4.72 -4.84
C GLN A 372 43.85 5.62 -5.93
N TYR A 373 44.19 5.37 -7.20
CA TYR A 373 43.62 6.13 -8.32
C TYR A 373 42.14 5.81 -8.49
N LEU A 374 41.76 4.53 -8.39
CA LEU A 374 40.35 4.11 -8.42
C LEU A 374 39.55 4.69 -7.24
N SER A 375 40.13 4.71 -6.04
CA SER A 375 39.52 5.29 -4.84
C SER A 375 39.23 6.79 -5.00
N GLN A 376 40.16 7.55 -5.59
CA GLN A 376 39.96 8.97 -5.87
C GLN A 376 38.89 9.22 -6.93
N GLN A 377 38.87 8.42 -8.01
CA GLN A 377 37.89 8.57 -9.10
C GLN A 377 36.48 8.14 -8.69
N LEU A 378 36.34 7.13 -7.83
CA LEU A 378 35.03 6.62 -7.38
C LEU A 378 34.54 7.26 -6.06
N ARG A 379 35.35 8.13 -5.44
CA ARG A 379 35.09 8.76 -4.13
C ARG A 379 34.68 7.76 -3.03
N VAL A 380 35.40 6.64 -2.96
CA VAL A 380 35.16 5.58 -1.96
C VAL A 380 36.47 5.17 -1.31
N SER A 381 36.37 4.57 -0.13
CA SER A 381 37.55 4.06 0.57
C SER A 381 38.24 2.95 -0.23
N ILE A 382 39.54 2.76 -0.03
CA ILE A 382 40.31 1.68 -0.69
C ILE A 382 39.71 0.31 -0.32
N ALA A 383 39.18 0.14 0.89
CA ALA A 383 38.53 -1.08 1.34
C ALA A 383 37.25 -1.39 0.55
N GLU A 384 36.42 -0.38 0.29
CA GLU A 384 35.21 -0.53 -0.54
C GLU A 384 35.57 -0.80 -2.00
N VAL A 385 36.59 -0.15 -2.56
CA VAL A 385 37.09 -0.45 -3.92
C VAL A 385 37.53 -1.90 -4.02
N LYS A 386 38.23 -2.43 -3.01
CA LYS A 386 38.62 -3.85 -2.97
C LYS A 386 37.39 -4.76 -2.96
N ARG A 387 36.38 -4.45 -2.13
CA ARG A 387 35.15 -5.23 -2.05
C ARG A 387 34.42 -5.23 -3.41
N LEU A 388 34.23 -4.06 -4.01
CA LEU A 388 33.64 -3.90 -5.33
C LEU A 388 34.40 -4.68 -6.41
N LEU A 389 35.74 -4.65 -6.37
CA LEU A 389 36.57 -5.42 -7.31
C LEU A 389 36.42 -6.93 -7.12
N VAL A 390 36.36 -7.41 -5.87
CA VAL A 390 36.12 -8.83 -5.58
C VAL A 390 34.75 -9.26 -6.12
N ASP A 391 33.71 -8.47 -5.83
CA ASP A 391 32.35 -8.72 -6.32
C ASP A 391 32.33 -8.74 -7.86
N THR A 392 32.96 -7.76 -8.51
CA THR A 392 33.02 -7.66 -9.99
C THR A 392 33.85 -8.79 -10.63
N ILE A 393 34.92 -9.26 -9.98
CA ILE A 393 35.74 -10.39 -10.48
C ILE A 393 34.95 -11.69 -10.42
N LEU A 394 34.16 -11.90 -9.35
CA LEU A 394 33.36 -13.10 -9.16
C LEU A 394 32.10 -13.09 -10.04
N ASP A 395 31.37 -11.98 -10.09
CA ASP A 395 30.07 -11.88 -10.76
C ASP A 395 30.19 -11.62 -12.27
N GLU A 396 31.06 -10.70 -12.69
CA GLU A 396 31.19 -10.28 -14.10
C GLU A 396 32.38 -10.93 -14.83
N ASN A 397 33.04 -11.91 -14.20
CA ASN A 397 34.18 -12.65 -14.73
C ASN A 397 35.29 -11.73 -15.28
N LEU A 398 35.52 -10.59 -14.59
CA LEU A 398 36.58 -9.68 -14.96
C LEU A 398 37.93 -10.40 -14.83
N PRO A 399 38.75 -10.52 -15.88
CA PRO A 399 40.01 -11.25 -15.84
C PRO A 399 41.11 -10.43 -15.16
N ALA A 400 40.89 -10.03 -13.90
CA ALA A 400 41.78 -9.20 -13.11
C ALA A 400 42.25 -9.93 -11.83
N ARG A 401 43.43 -9.53 -11.34
CA ARG A 401 44.02 -10.00 -10.09
C ARG A 401 44.38 -8.80 -9.22
N ILE A 402 44.01 -8.88 -7.95
CA ILE A 402 44.30 -7.84 -6.96
C ILE A 402 45.60 -8.21 -6.25
N ASP A 403 46.56 -7.29 -6.25
CA ASP A 403 47.75 -7.36 -5.41
C ASP A 403 47.51 -6.52 -4.16
N GLU A 404 47.34 -7.19 -3.02
CA GLU A 404 47.02 -6.54 -1.75
C GLU A 404 48.21 -5.81 -1.13
N ILE A 405 49.44 -6.23 -1.44
CA ILE A 405 50.66 -5.69 -0.83
C ILE A 405 50.95 -4.33 -1.47
N ASP A 406 51.01 -4.31 -2.81
CA ASP A 406 51.32 -3.09 -3.56
C ASP A 406 50.08 -2.24 -3.86
N ASN A 407 48.88 -2.73 -3.54
CA ASN A 407 47.59 -2.10 -3.87
C ASN A 407 47.48 -1.77 -5.36
N ILE A 408 47.80 -2.75 -6.20
CA ILE A 408 47.72 -2.66 -7.67
C ILE A 408 46.75 -3.71 -8.18
N LEU A 409 45.86 -3.31 -9.07
CA LEU A 409 45.03 -4.23 -9.85
C LEU A 409 45.74 -4.54 -11.17
N TYR A 410 45.96 -5.82 -11.41
CA TYR A 410 46.50 -6.35 -12.66
C TYR A 410 45.34 -6.85 -13.51
N VAL A 411 45.11 -6.20 -14.64
CA VAL A 411 44.06 -6.56 -15.59
C VAL A 411 44.73 -7.36 -16.69
N LYS A 412 44.33 -8.62 -16.87
CA LYS A 412 44.86 -9.38 -18.01
C LYS A 412 44.31 -8.75 -19.28
N PRO A 413 45.18 -8.37 -20.25
CA PRO A 413 44.69 -7.99 -21.56
C PRO A 413 43.92 -9.16 -22.15
N CYS A 414 42.75 -8.88 -22.73
CA CYS A 414 41.94 -9.88 -23.43
C CYS A 414 42.69 -10.52 -24.62
N CYS A 415 43.84 -9.95 -25.01
CA CYS A 415 44.72 -10.39 -26.08
C CYS A 415 46.01 -11.02 -25.52
N GLU A 416 45.92 -12.16 -24.86
CA GLU A 416 46.95 -13.20 -25.03
C GLU A 416 46.21 -14.52 -25.22
N GLN A 417 46.18 -14.96 -26.48
CA GLN A 417 45.78 -16.29 -26.92
C GLN A 417 46.66 -17.33 -26.22
N LYS A 418 46.33 -17.65 -24.96
CA LYS A 418 46.61 -18.95 -24.34
C LYS A 418 45.42 -19.90 -24.52
N LEU A 419 44.47 -19.56 -25.39
CA LEU A 419 43.34 -20.43 -25.74
C LEU A 419 43.87 -21.78 -26.27
N ASP A 420 44.92 -21.80 -27.10
CA ASP A 420 45.42 -23.07 -27.63
C ASP A 420 46.01 -23.97 -26.55
N SER A 421 46.76 -23.45 -25.59
CA SER A 421 47.39 -24.30 -24.57
C SER A 421 46.40 -24.77 -23.51
N SER A 422 45.49 -23.93 -23.02
CA SER A 422 44.56 -24.34 -21.95
C SER A 422 43.42 -25.23 -22.46
N LEU A 423 42.88 -24.96 -23.65
CA LEU A 423 41.90 -25.85 -24.28
C LEU A 423 42.56 -27.15 -24.71
N SER A 424 43.80 -27.12 -25.23
CA SER A 424 44.54 -28.35 -25.55
C SER A 424 44.84 -29.19 -24.31
N ILE A 425 45.28 -28.58 -23.20
CA ILE A 425 45.51 -29.30 -21.94
C ILE A 425 44.20 -29.84 -21.37
N SER A 426 43.10 -29.08 -21.42
CA SER A 426 41.79 -29.57 -20.98
C SER A 426 41.27 -30.72 -21.86
N ALA A 427 41.48 -30.66 -23.17
CA ALA A 427 41.11 -31.73 -24.10
C ALA A 427 41.99 -32.97 -23.90
N MET A 428 43.30 -32.80 -23.70
CA MET A 428 44.22 -33.88 -23.37
C MET A 428 43.85 -34.55 -22.04
N ASN A 429 43.52 -33.78 -21.00
CA ASN A 429 43.07 -34.34 -19.73
C ASN A 429 41.73 -35.08 -19.88
N GLY A 430 40.81 -34.56 -20.69
CA GLY A 430 39.57 -35.26 -21.02
C GLY A 430 39.81 -36.58 -21.76
N TRP A 431 40.78 -36.62 -22.68
CA TRP A 431 41.19 -37.84 -23.35
C TRP A 431 41.84 -38.85 -22.39
N ILE A 432 42.73 -38.40 -21.51
CA ILE A 432 43.37 -39.25 -20.50
C ILE A 432 42.31 -39.92 -19.62
N ASP A 433 41.34 -39.15 -19.13
CA ASP A 433 40.27 -39.68 -18.26
C ASP A 433 39.36 -40.70 -18.99
N GLN A 434 39.13 -40.51 -20.29
CA GLN A 434 38.39 -41.47 -21.11
C GLN A 434 39.21 -42.75 -21.38
N ILE A 435 40.51 -42.61 -21.64
CA ILE A 435 41.41 -43.75 -21.84
C ILE A 435 41.51 -44.57 -20.54
N ASP A 436 41.62 -43.93 -19.38
CA ASP A 436 41.64 -44.61 -18.08
C ASP A 436 40.34 -45.40 -17.83
N LYS A 437 39.17 -44.82 -18.16
CA LYS A 437 37.88 -45.52 -18.07
C LYS A 437 37.82 -46.76 -18.97
N VAL A 438 38.34 -46.68 -20.19
CA VAL A 438 38.42 -47.82 -21.11
C VAL A 438 39.39 -48.88 -20.57
N LEU A 439 40.53 -48.47 -20.03
CA LEU A 439 41.54 -49.36 -19.48
C LEU A 439 41.01 -50.14 -18.27
N VAL A 440 40.28 -49.46 -17.38
CA VAL A 440 39.55 -50.09 -16.27
C VAL A 440 38.52 -51.10 -16.80
N ALA A 441 37.70 -50.74 -17.78
CA ALA A 441 36.68 -51.62 -18.35
C ALA A 441 37.25 -52.87 -19.04
N ILE A 442 38.43 -52.78 -19.65
CA ILE A 442 39.14 -53.92 -20.24
C ILE A 442 39.70 -54.82 -19.14
N THR A 443 40.30 -54.24 -18.08
CA THR A 443 40.85 -55.04 -16.98
C THR A 443 39.79 -55.77 -16.15
N THR A 444 38.58 -55.23 -16.02
CA THR A 444 37.46 -55.95 -15.39
C THR A 444 36.94 -57.10 -16.26
N ARG A 445 36.86 -56.92 -17.59
CA ARG A 445 36.46 -58.00 -18.51
C ARG A 445 37.46 -59.13 -18.63
N ASN A 446 38.76 -58.88 -18.44
CA ASN A 446 39.80 -59.92 -18.46
C ASN A 446 39.95 -60.67 -17.12
N LYS A 447 39.19 -60.29 -16.08
CA LYS A 447 39.16 -60.96 -14.77
C LYS A 447 37.96 -61.90 -14.58
N GLU A 448 36.99 -61.85 -15.50
CA GLU A 448 35.97 -62.90 -15.72
C GLU A 448 36.51 -63.90 -16.75
#